data_AF-A0A9P4P331-F1
#
_entry.id   AF-A0A9P4P331-F1
#
_cell.length_a   1.000
_cell.length_b   1.000
_cell.length_c   1.000
_cell.angle_alpha   90.00
_cell.angle_beta   90.00
_cell.angle_gamma   90.00
#
_symmetry.space_group_name_H-M   'P 1'
#
loop_
_entity.id
_entity.type
_entity.pdbx_description
1 polymer ?
#
loop_
_entity_poly.entity_id
_entity_poly.type
_entity_poly.pdbx_seq_one_letter_code
_entity_poly.pdbx_strand_id
1 'polypeptide(L)'
;MTTKATHLIIVCCHSIYTGGVSGNLYNESNWLLKSFQKSTSTKEGEHETLIRHIFAAIRIHSEHPDNSIIIFSGAATSYSHPELSEAQSYLDAWEALKAVGEVAKGVVDAKGNVILEENATDFYQNLLFSVVKFRNMNGQYPSHITIIAPAFKKARCLELHAKAIKWPTSQLTFHGIDPPFASVLFCHEIFPFGVQLEGCYDANSHCDKRGARTNHQE
;
A
#
# COMPACT_ATOMS: atom_id res chain seq x y z
N MET A 1 -31.06 -9.89 9.88
CA MET A 1 -29.67 -10.17 10.30
C MET A 1 -28.78 -9.37 9.37
N THR A 2 -28.06 -8.37 9.87
CA THR A 2 -27.04 -7.68 9.07
C THR A 2 -25.92 -8.67 8.77
N THR A 3 -25.69 -8.95 7.49
CA THR A 3 -24.60 -9.83 7.05
C THR A 3 -23.28 -9.16 7.36
N LYS A 4 -22.42 -9.85 8.12
CA LYS A 4 -21.08 -9.37 8.45
C LYS A 4 -20.16 -9.57 7.24
N ALA A 5 -19.32 -8.58 6.96
CA ALA A 5 -18.32 -8.71 5.89
C ALA A 5 -17.39 -9.89 6.17
N THR A 6 -16.92 -10.56 5.14
CA THR A 6 -15.95 -11.67 5.25
C THR A 6 -14.63 -11.35 4.56
N HIS A 7 -14.56 -10.28 3.78
CA HIS A 7 -13.39 -9.87 3.03
C HIS A 7 -12.81 -8.57 3.57
N LEU A 8 -11.54 -8.59 3.95
CA LEU A 8 -10.78 -7.41 4.36
C LEU A 8 -9.87 -6.98 3.20
N ILE A 9 -9.98 -5.73 2.76
CA ILE A 9 -9.08 -5.11 1.77
C ILE A 9 -8.22 -4.09 2.51
N ILE A 10 -6.90 -4.25 2.47
CA ILE A 10 -5.95 -3.39 3.18
C ILE A 10 -5.15 -2.61 2.14
N VAL A 11 -5.17 -1.28 2.24
CA VAL A 11 -4.17 -0.43 1.59
C VAL A 11 -3.10 -0.11 2.63
N CYS A 12 -1.90 -0.63 2.43
CA CYS A 12 -0.75 -0.28 3.24
C CYS A 12 -0.26 1.10 2.80
N CYS A 13 -0.72 2.14 3.49
CA CYS A 13 -0.38 3.51 3.16
C CYS A 13 1.12 3.74 3.29
N HIS A 14 1.58 4.73 2.53
CA HIS A 14 2.94 5.25 2.59
C HIS A 14 2.92 6.65 2.02
N SER A 15 3.65 7.57 2.65
CA SER A 15 3.60 8.99 2.29
C SER A 15 2.24 9.61 2.60
N ILE A 16 2.20 10.94 2.62
CA ILE A 16 1.02 11.70 3.06
C ILE A 16 0.57 12.61 1.92
N TYR A 17 -0.70 12.54 1.57
CA TYR A 17 -1.33 13.51 0.68
C TYR A 17 -1.78 14.75 1.45
N THR A 18 -1.27 15.93 1.08
CA THR A 18 -1.52 17.22 1.75
C THR A 18 -2.48 18.12 0.99
N GLY A 19 -2.98 17.68 -0.18
CA GLY A 19 -3.92 18.47 -0.98
C GLY A 19 -5.34 18.55 -0.38
N GLY A 20 -5.65 17.75 0.64
CA GLY A 20 -6.99 17.69 1.25
C GLY A 20 -8.07 17.26 0.25
N VAL A 21 -9.34 17.35 0.67
CA VAL A 21 -10.51 16.83 -0.08
C VAL A 21 -10.82 17.55 -1.40
N SER A 22 -10.05 18.57 -1.79
CA SER A 22 -10.24 19.33 -3.04
C SER A 22 -8.96 19.55 -3.84
N GLY A 23 -7.82 19.06 -3.35
CA GLY A 23 -6.55 19.20 -4.04
C GLY A 23 -6.45 18.33 -5.29
N ASN A 24 -5.49 18.67 -6.17
CA ASN A 24 -5.16 17.84 -7.32
C ASN A 24 -4.18 16.73 -6.89
N LEU A 25 -4.62 15.48 -6.90
CA LEU A 25 -3.78 14.34 -6.55
C LEU A 25 -2.63 14.14 -7.54
N TYR A 26 -2.79 14.51 -8.80
CA TYR A 26 -1.76 14.35 -9.83
C TYR A 26 -0.65 15.41 -9.74
N ASN A 27 -0.80 16.41 -8.86
CA ASN A 27 0.28 17.33 -8.53
C ASN A 27 1.15 16.72 -7.42
N GLU A 28 2.38 16.33 -7.76
CA GLU A 28 3.36 15.77 -6.80
C GLU A 28 3.57 16.66 -5.56
N SER A 29 3.46 17.98 -5.71
CA SER A 29 3.65 18.92 -4.58
C SER A 29 2.61 18.77 -3.47
N ASN A 30 1.49 18.13 -3.77
CA ASN A 30 0.46 17.77 -2.79
C ASN A 30 0.77 16.43 -2.09
N TRP A 31 1.98 15.88 -2.25
CA TRP A 31 2.40 14.64 -1.59
C TRP A 31 3.73 14.85 -0.84
N LEU A 32 3.73 14.50 0.43
CA LEU A 32 4.94 14.40 1.25
C LEU A 32 5.65 13.08 0.96
N LEU A 33 6.30 13.05 -0.21
CA LEU A 33 7.12 11.94 -0.67
C LEU A 33 8.49 11.90 0.01
N LYS A 34 8.99 10.70 0.30
CA LYS A 34 10.41 10.52 0.69
C LYS A 34 11.31 10.86 -0.50
N SER A 35 12.57 11.20 -0.25
CA SER A 35 13.51 11.63 -1.31
C SER A 35 13.60 10.65 -2.48
N PHE A 36 13.64 9.35 -2.20
CA PHE A 36 13.70 8.30 -3.23
C PHE A 36 12.41 8.16 -4.05
N GLN A 37 11.29 8.72 -3.61
CA GLN A 37 9.98 8.62 -4.25
C GLN A 37 9.65 9.83 -5.13
N LYS A 38 10.37 10.93 -4.94
CA LYS A 38 10.15 12.16 -5.71
C LYS A 38 10.59 11.99 -7.16
N SER A 39 10.00 12.80 -8.03
CA SER A 39 10.48 12.90 -9.39
C SER A 39 11.91 13.45 -9.43
N THR A 40 12.63 13.03 -10.45
CA THR A 40 13.92 13.57 -10.85
C THR A 40 13.88 13.85 -12.35
N SER A 41 14.99 14.32 -12.94
CA SER A 41 15.10 14.47 -14.39
C SER A 41 14.93 13.15 -15.18
N THR A 42 15.00 11.99 -14.51
CA THR A 42 15.01 10.66 -15.15
C THR A 42 13.97 9.70 -14.57
N LYS A 43 13.19 10.12 -13.57
CA LYS A 43 12.22 9.28 -12.86
C LYS A 43 10.98 10.11 -12.53
N GLU A 44 9.81 9.54 -12.76
CA GLU A 44 8.54 10.12 -12.33
C GLU A 44 8.34 9.94 -10.81
N GLY A 45 7.52 10.80 -10.22
CA GLY A 45 7.13 10.68 -8.81
C GLY A 45 6.28 9.43 -8.55
N GLU A 46 6.39 8.87 -7.35
CA GLU A 46 5.59 7.70 -6.98
C GLU A 46 4.14 8.03 -6.60
N HIS A 47 3.75 9.32 -6.54
CA HIS A 47 2.39 9.74 -6.15
C HIS A 47 1.31 9.09 -7.02
N GLU A 48 1.54 8.94 -8.33
CA GLU A 48 0.59 8.24 -9.21
C GLU A 48 0.45 6.75 -8.87
N THR A 49 1.51 6.12 -8.38
CA THR A 49 1.43 4.74 -7.88
C THR A 49 0.59 4.66 -6.61
N LEU A 50 0.71 5.64 -5.72
CA LEU A 50 -0.11 5.72 -4.50
C LEU A 50 -1.59 5.93 -4.85
N ILE A 51 -1.89 6.76 -5.85
CA ILE A 51 -3.25 6.93 -6.40
C ILE A 51 -3.78 5.60 -6.93
N ARG A 52 -2.96 4.83 -7.68
CA ARG A 52 -3.33 3.51 -8.18
C ARG A 52 -3.63 2.51 -7.07
N HIS A 53 -2.99 2.61 -5.89
CA HIS A 53 -3.32 1.76 -4.74
C HIS A 53 -4.74 2.03 -4.24
N ILE A 54 -5.12 3.32 -4.13
CA ILE A 54 -6.48 3.73 -3.74
C ILE A 54 -7.50 3.18 -4.75
N PHE A 55 -7.27 3.40 -6.05
CA PHE A 55 -8.17 2.91 -7.09
C PHE A 55 -8.32 1.39 -7.09
N ALA A 56 -7.24 0.64 -6.88
CA ALA A 56 -7.30 -0.82 -6.82
C ALA A 56 -8.18 -1.31 -5.66
N ALA A 57 -8.09 -0.67 -4.49
CA ALA A 57 -8.90 -1.04 -3.33
C ALA A 57 -10.38 -0.82 -3.59
N ILE A 58 -10.71 0.34 -4.13
CA ILE A 58 -12.07 0.74 -4.48
C ILE A 58 -12.65 -0.18 -5.57
N ARG A 59 -11.83 -0.52 -6.58
CA ARG A 59 -12.23 -1.44 -7.65
C ARG A 59 -12.53 -2.83 -7.11
N ILE A 60 -11.66 -3.39 -6.27
CA ILE A 60 -11.87 -4.72 -5.68
C ILE A 60 -13.11 -4.72 -4.77
N HIS A 61 -13.31 -3.67 -3.97
CA HIS A 61 -14.51 -3.52 -3.15
C HIS A 61 -15.80 -3.48 -4.00
N SER A 62 -15.77 -2.80 -5.16
CA SER A 62 -16.93 -2.66 -6.04
C SER A 62 -17.47 -3.98 -6.60
N GLU A 63 -16.67 -5.06 -6.59
CA GLU A 63 -17.12 -6.39 -7.02
C GLU A 63 -18.10 -7.01 -6.02
N HIS A 64 -17.89 -6.78 -4.72
CA HIS A 64 -18.71 -7.31 -3.63
C HIS A 64 -18.86 -6.30 -2.47
N PRO A 65 -19.57 -5.18 -2.69
CA PRO A 65 -19.63 -4.07 -1.74
C PRO A 65 -20.27 -4.45 -0.39
N ASP A 66 -21.21 -5.40 -0.39
CA ASP A 66 -21.91 -5.84 0.83
C ASP A 66 -21.12 -6.85 1.67
N ASN A 67 -19.97 -7.33 1.18
CA ASN A 67 -19.19 -8.39 1.82
C ASN A 67 -17.73 -8.00 2.10
N SER A 68 -17.33 -6.78 1.76
CA SER A 68 -15.95 -6.33 1.89
C SER A 68 -15.83 -4.99 2.62
N ILE A 69 -14.74 -4.82 3.37
CA ILE A 69 -14.38 -3.57 4.07
C ILE A 69 -12.99 -3.16 3.62
N ILE A 70 -12.82 -1.88 3.30
CA ILE A 70 -11.52 -1.28 2.99
C ILE A 70 -10.94 -0.69 4.28
N ILE A 71 -9.68 -1.00 4.57
CA ILE A 71 -8.91 -0.33 5.61
C ILE A 71 -7.72 0.38 4.96
N PHE A 72 -7.68 1.70 5.10
CA PHE A 72 -6.46 2.48 4.89
C PHE A 72 -5.66 2.45 6.20
N SER A 73 -4.43 1.95 6.13
CA SER A 73 -3.60 1.67 7.30
C SER A 73 -2.26 2.37 7.19
N GLY A 74 -1.97 3.23 8.17
CA GLY A 74 -0.73 4.01 8.27
C GLY A 74 -0.88 5.19 9.22
N ALA A 75 0.10 5.36 10.12
CA ALA A 75 0.12 6.39 11.16
C ALA A 75 0.57 7.77 10.65
N ALA A 76 0.52 8.77 11.54
CA ALA A 76 1.19 10.05 11.30
C ALA A 76 2.71 9.88 11.44
N THR A 77 3.40 9.68 10.32
CA THR A 77 4.86 9.43 10.29
C THR A 77 5.68 10.66 9.95
N SER A 78 5.03 11.80 9.68
CA SER A 78 5.70 13.06 9.32
C SER A 78 5.81 14.00 10.51
N TYR A 79 7.03 14.41 10.84
CA TYR A 79 7.26 15.43 11.86
C TYR A 79 6.70 16.81 11.47
N SER A 80 6.62 17.11 10.17
CA SER A 80 6.09 18.39 9.70
C SER A 80 4.56 18.45 9.66
N HIS A 81 3.89 17.30 9.76
CA HIS A 81 2.42 17.18 9.73
C HIS A 81 1.97 16.11 10.74
N PRO A 82 2.23 16.30 12.04
CA PRO A 82 1.95 15.30 13.08
C PRO A 82 0.46 15.02 13.26
N GLU A 83 -0.41 15.93 12.81
CA GLU A 83 -1.87 15.82 12.86
C GLU A 83 -2.47 14.95 11.75
N LEU A 84 -1.70 14.64 10.70
CA LEU A 84 -2.21 13.97 9.51
C LEU A 84 -1.58 12.58 9.37
N SER A 85 -2.40 11.55 9.61
CA SER A 85 -1.98 10.17 9.37
C SER A 85 -1.92 9.86 7.87
N GLU A 86 -1.07 8.90 7.50
CA GLU A 86 -1.05 8.37 6.13
C GLU A 86 -2.44 7.84 5.74
N ALA A 87 -3.13 7.13 6.65
CA ALA A 87 -4.47 6.61 6.42
C ALA A 87 -5.53 7.70 6.17
N GLN A 88 -5.58 8.75 6.99
CA GLN A 88 -6.49 9.88 6.80
C GLN A 88 -6.19 10.60 5.48
N SER A 89 -4.92 10.79 5.14
CA SER A 89 -4.53 11.44 3.89
C SER A 89 -4.99 10.67 2.64
N TYR A 90 -5.04 9.34 2.70
CA TYR A 90 -5.57 8.50 1.63
C TYR A 90 -7.10 8.61 1.51
N LEU A 91 -7.81 8.81 2.63
CA LEU A 91 -9.24 9.11 2.59
C LEU A 91 -9.48 10.49 1.97
N ASP A 92 -8.71 11.50 2.33
CA ASP A 92 -8.80 12.84 1.74
C ASP A 92 -8.52 12.80 0.23
N ALA A 93 -7.53 12.02 -0.20
CA ALA A 93 -7.23 11.76 -1.60
C ALA A 93 -8.43 11.11 -2.32
N TRP A 94 -9.05 10.10 -1.72
CA TRP A 94 -10.25 9.47 -2.28
C TRP A 94 -11.43 10.47 -2.41
N GLU A 95 -11.67 11.29 -1.39
CA GLU A 95 -12.72 12.33 -1.44
C GLU A 95 -12.44 13.38 -2.53
N ALA A 96 -11.18 13.77 -2.71
CA ALA A 96 -10.78 14.68 -3.78
C ALA A 96 -11.03 14.10 -5.18
N LEU A 97 -10.76 12.80 -5.41
CA LEU A 97 -11.08 12.12 -6.67
C LEU A 97 -12.59 12.12 -6.96
N LYS A 98 -13.41 11.91 -5.92
CA LYS A 98 -14.87 11.99 -6.05
C LYS A 98 -15.33 13.39 -6.43
N ALA A 99 -14.74 14.42 -5.82
CA ALA A 99 -15.11 15.81 -6.07
C ALA A 99 -14.89 16.25 -7.53
N VAL A 100 -13.87 15.70 -8.20
CA VAL A 100 -13.56 16.02 -9.60
C VAL A 100 -14.21 15.09 -10.63
N GLY A 101 -15.03 14.13 -10.20
CA GLY A 101 -15.76 13.22 -11.09
C GLY A 101 -14.90 12.13 -11.74
N GLU A 102 -13.68 11.90 -11.26
CA GLU A 102 -12.72 10.88 -11.75
C GLU A 102 -13.06 9.46 -11.24
N VAL A 103 -14.26 9.26 -10.71
CA VAL A 103 -14.75 7.94 -10.29
C VAL A 103 -15.27 7.20 -11.51
N ALA A 104 -14.55 6.15 -11.92
CA ALA A 104 -14.92 5.34 -13.07
C ALA A 104 -16.38 4.85 -13.00
N LYS A 105 -17.08 4.85 -14.14
CA LYS A 105 -18.44 4.29 -14.24
C LYS A 105 -18.47 2.86 -13.70
N GLY A 106 -19.34 2.60 -12.72
CA GLY A 106 -19.48 1.29 -12.09
C GLY A 106 -18.69 1.11 -10.79
N VAL A 107 -17.93 2.11 -10.35
CA VAL A 107 -17.43 2.17 -8.98
C VAL A 107 -18.57 2.58 -8.05
N VAL A 108 -19.00 1.66 -7.19
CA VAL A 108 -19.95 1.97 -6.12
C VAL A 108 -19.26 2.89 -5.12
N ASP A 109 -19.94 3.96 -4.70
CA ASP A 109 -19.43 4.83 -3.63
C ASP A 109 -19.19 3.95 -2.39
N ALA A 110 -17.92 3.77 -2.01
CA ALA A 110 -17.53 2.99 -0.85
C ALA A 110 -17.88 3.70 0.48
N LYS A 111 -18.82 4.67 0.44
CA LYS A 111 -19.24 5.50 1.55
C LYS A 111 -19.82 4.63 2.65
N GLY A 112 -19.10 4.60 3.78
CA GLY A 112 -19.40 3.76 4.95
C GLY A 112 -18.54 2.50 5.06
N ASN A 113 -17.80 2.10 4.01
CA ASN A 113 -16.99 0.88 3.97
C ASN A 113 -15.48 1.12 4.00
N VAL A 114 -15.05 2.39 3.99
CA VAL A 114 -13.64 2.77 4.23
C VAL A 114 -13.47 3.08 5.71
N ILE A 115 -12.49 2.42 6.33
CA ILE A 115 -12.16 2.55 7.74
C ILE A 115 -10.68 2.93 7.86
N LEU A 116 -10.37 3.76 8.86
CA LEU A 116 -8.99 4.19 9.11
C LEU A 116 -8.34 3.36 10.23
N GLU A 117 -7.11 2.96 9.96
CA GLU A 117 -6.18 2.42 10.94
C GLU A 117 -4.95 3.36 10.96
N GLU A 118 -4.80 4.13 12.04
CA GLU A 118 -3.87 5.27 12.10
C GLU A 118 -2.68 5.05 13.05
N ASN A 119 -2.40 3.80 13.44
CA ASN A 119 -1.32 3.48 14.39
C ASN A 119 -0.18 2.70 13.74
N ALA A 120 -0.38 2.11 12.57
CA ALA A 120 0.67 1.35 11.93
C ALA A 120 1.83 2.22 11.43
N THR A 121 3.03 1.94 11.93
CA THR A 121 4.28 2.64 11.58
C THR A 121 5.16 1.84 10.62
N ASP A 122 4.79 0.57 10.36
CA ASP A 122 5.49 -0.31 9.44
C ASP A 122 4.51 -1.27 8.72
N PHE A 123 5.04 -2.02 7.75
CA PHE A 123 4.23 -2.94 6.95
C PHE A 123 3.65 -4.12 7.75
N TYR A 124 4.36 -4.62 8.77
CA TYR A 124 3.84 -5.70 9.61
C TYR A 124 2.64 -5.22 10.43
N GLN A 125 2.75 -4.02 10.99
CA GLN A 125 1.67 -3.36 11.72
C GLN A 125 0.48 -3.07 10.82
N ASN A 126 0.70 -2.65 9.57
CA ASN A 126 -0.40 -2.45 8.61
C ASN A 126 -1.26 -3.71 8.47
N LEU A 127 -0.64 -4.88 8.38
CA LEU A 127 -1.37 -6.15 8.33
C LEU A 127 -2.04 -6.48 9.67
N LEU A 128 -1.27 -6.51 10.76
CA LEU A 128 -1.76 -6.95 12.07
C LEU A 128 -2.87 -6.04 12.60
N PHE A 129 -2.67 -4.72 12.56
CA PHE A 129 -3.61 -3.75 13.11
C PHE A 129 -4.89 -3.69 12.28
N SER A 130 -4.80 -3.83 10.95
CA SER A 130 -6.00 -3.95 10.10
C SER A 130 -6.83 -5.20 10.43
N VAL A 131 -6.20 -6.35 10.67
CA VAL A 131 -6.90 -7.57 11.10
C VAL A 131 -7.60 -7.38 12.45
N VAL A 132 -6.92 -6.76 13.41
CA VAL A 132 -7.50 -6.44 14.73
C VAL A 132 -8.64 -5.44 14.61
N LYS A 133 -8.46 -4.37 13.83
CA LYS A 133 -9.48 -3.34 13.57
C LYS A 133 -10.73 -3.96 12.94
N PHE A 134 -10.56 -4.81 11.92
CA PHE A 134 -11.65 -5.54 11.28
C PHE A 134 -12.40 -6.42 12.29
N ARG A 135 -11.68 -7.21 13.09
CA ARG A 135 -12.30 -8.05 14.13
C ARG A 135 -13.07 -7.22 15.16
N ASN A 136 -12.54 -6.08 15.59
CA ASN A 136 -13.18 -5.22 16.57
C ASN A 136 -14.48 -4.61 16.05
N MET A 137 -14.50 -4.13 14.80
CA MET A 137 -15.71 -3.52 14.22
C MET A 137 -16.75 -4.54 13.77
N ASN A 138 -16.31 -5.67 13.23
CA ASN A 138 -17.20 -6.64 12.57
C ASN A 138 -17.54 -7.81 13.51
N GLY A 139 -16.81 -7.99 14.61
CA GLY A 139 -17.02 -9.08 15.56
C GLY A 139 -16.76 -10.47 14.96
N GLN A 140 -15.98 -10.56 13.88
CA GLN A 140 -15.44 -11.78 13.24
C GLN A 140 -14.14 -11.45 12.52
N TYR A 141 -13.23 -12.42 12.49
CA TYR A 141 -12.04 -12.31 11.65
C TYR A 141 -12.45 -12.43 10.17
N PRO A 142 -11.73 -11.78 9.24
CA PRO A 142 -12.02 -11.96 7.82
C PRO A 142 -11.72 -13.41 7.40
N SER A 143 -12.51 -13.93 6.46
CA SER A 143 -12.23 -15.21 5.80
C SER A 143 -11.23 -15.05 4.66
N HIS A 144 -11.08 -13.84 4.12
CA HIS A 144 -10.10 -13.51 3.08
C HIS A 144 -9.52 -12.12 3.31
N ILE A 145 -8.22 -11.95 3.05
CA ILE A 145 -7.52 -10.67 3.09
C ILE A 145 -6.95 -10.37 1.70
N THR A 146 -7.22 -9.19 1.17
CA THR A 146 -6.48 -8.62 0.03
C THR A 146 -5.59 -7.48 0.51
N ILE A 147 -4.31 -7.54 0.19
CA ILE A 147 -3.32 -6.51 0.55
C ILE A 147 -2.90 -5.76 -0.70
N ILE A 148 -2.95 -4.43 -0.67
CA ILE A 148 -2.48 -3.55 -1.73
C ILE A 148 -1.28 -2.76 -1.20
N ALA A 149 -0.14 -2.96 -1.87
CA ALA A 149 1.15 -2.38 -1.49
C ALA A 149 2.14 -2.49 -2.67
N PRO A 150 3.35 -1.91 -2.57
CA PRO A 150 4.41 -2.15 -3.55
C PRO A 150 4.72 -3.65 -3.72
N ALA A 151 4.89 -4.13 -4.95
CA ALA A 151 4.98 -5.55 -5.25
C ALA A 151 6.25 -6.20 -4.69
N PHE A 152 7.34 -5.44 -4.56
CA PHE A 152 8.56 -5.91 -3.91
C PHE A 152 8.35 -6.35 -2.44
N LYS A 153 7.26 -5.92 -1.77
CA LYS A 153 6.93 -6.36 -0.40
C LYS A 153 6.24 -7.73 -0.35
N LYS A 154 5.83 -8.30 -1.49
CA LYS A 154 5.03 -9.53 -1.57
C LYS A 154 5.70 -10.73 -0.89
N ALA A 155 6.94 -11.03 -1.25
CA ALA A 155 7.68 -12.17 -0.69
C ALA A 155 7.75 -12.08 0.84
N ARG A 156 8.19 -10.92 1.36
CA ARG A 156 8.26 -10.67 2.80
C ARG A 156 6.88 -10.75 3.50
N CYS A 157 5.82 -10.27 2.84
CA CYS A 157 4.47 -10.40 3.37
C CYS A 157 4.05 -11.86 3.56
N LEU A 158 4.16 -12.68 2.51
CA LEU A 158 3.68 -14.05 2.51
C LEU A 158 4.57 -14.98 3.34
N GLU A 159 5.89 -14.78 3.28
CA GLU A 159 6.84 -15.72 3.86
C GLU A 159 7.15 -15.44 5.33
N LEU A 160 7.00 -14.20 5.77
CA LEU A 160 7.35 -13.76 7.12
C LEU A 160 6.12 -13.21 7.87
N HIS A 161 5.50 -12.14 7.38
CA HIS A 161 4.47 -11.43 8.15
C HIS A 161 3.19 -12.24 8.33
N ALA A 162 2.64 -12.84 7.26
CA ALA A 162 1.46 -13.69 7.33
C ALA A 162 1.70 -14.90 8.25
N LYS A 163 2.87 -15.54 8.15
CA LYS A 163 3.24 -16.65 9.04
C LYS A 163 3.37 -16.21 10.50
N ALA A 164 3.95 -15.04 10.75
CA ALA A 164 4.13 -14.51 12.11
C ALA A 164 2.79 -14.31 12.83
N ILE A 165 1.77 -13.82 12.12
CA ILE A 165 0.41 -13.69 12.67
C ILE A 165 -0.44 -14.97 12.49
N LYS A 166 0.16 -16.06 12.01
CA LYS A 166 -0.49 -17.36 11.74
C LYS A 166 -1.66 -17.26 10.75
N TRP A 167 -1.61 -16.32 9.81
CA TRP A 167 -2.61 -16.22 8.76
C TRP A 167 -2.31 -17.20 7.62
N PRO A 168 -3.26 -18.03 7.19
CA PRO A 168 -3.05 -18.96 6.09
C PRO A 168 -2.90 -18.19 4.77
N THR A 169 -1.82 -18.44 4.04
CA THR A 169 -1.53 -17.77 2.77
C THR A 169 -2.57 -18.07 1.69
N SER A 170 -3.30 -19.19 1.79
CA SER A 170 -4.43 -19.52 0.91
C SER A 170 -5.63 -18.57 1.08
N GLN A 171 -5.70 -17.83 2.18
CA GLN A 171 -6.73 -16.82 2.46
C GLN A 171 -6.20 -15.39 2.28
N LEU A 172 -5.05 -15.23 1.62
CA LEU A 172 -4.39 -13.94 1.46
C LEU A 172 -4.01 -13.72 -0.01
N THR A 173 -4.58 -12.67 -0.60
CA THR A 173 -4.24 -12.18 -1.93
C THR A 173 -3.34 -10.95 -1.81
N PHE A 174 -2.19 -10.95 -2.45
CA PHE A 174 -1.29 -9.79 -2.51
C PHE A 174 -1.37 -9.13 -3.87
N HIS A 175 -1.98 -7.94 -3.92
CA HIS A 175 -2.12 -7.10 -5.09
C HIS A 175 -0.97 -6.08 -5.13
N GLY A 176 0.15 -6.49 -5.72
CA GLY A 176 1.35 -5.67 -5.83
C GLY A 176 1.26 -4.65 -6.96
N ILE A 177 1.41 -3.36 -6.65
CA ILE A 177 1.45 -2.28 -7.64
C ILE A 177 2.73 -1.48 -7.43
N ASP A 178 3.62 -1.57 -8.41
CA ASP A 178 4.88 -0.84 -8.45
C ASP A 178 4.79 0.39 -9.38
N PRO A 179 5.67 1.38 -9.19
CA PRO A 179 5.82 2.45 -10.16
C PRO A 179 6.33 1.91 -11.51
N PRO A 180 5.99 2.57 -12.62
CA PRO A 180 6.30 2.08 -13.97
C PRO A 180 7.81 1.88 -14.23
N PHE A 181 8.66 2.61 -13.50
CA PHE A 181 10.12 2.52 -13.58
C PHE A 181 10.76 1.48 -12.65
N ALA A 182 10.00 0.79 -11.78
CA ALA A 182 10.54 -0.19 -10.85
C ALA A 182 11.20 -1.39 -11.55
N SER A 183 10.68 -1.80 -12.70
CA SER A 183 11.26 -2.88 -13.53
C SER A 183 12.64 -2.54 -14.09
N VAL A 184 12.96 -1.24 -14.23
CA VAL A 184 14.23 -0.74 -14.78
C VAL A 184 15.31 -0.66 -13.67
N LEU A 185 14.92 -0.27 -12.46
CA LEU A 185 15.84 -0.11 -11.32
C LEU A 185 16.29 -1.43 -10.68
N PHE A 186 15.45 -2.48 -10.72
CA PHE A 186 15.83 -3.82 -10.24
C PHE A 186 17.04 -4.40 -10.99
N CYS A 187 17.28 -3.95 -12.24
CA CYS A 187 18.44 -4.37 -13.02
C CYS A 187 19.73 -3.64 -12.60
N HIS A 188 19.63 -2.39 -12.11
CA HIS A 188 20.79 -1.53 -11.84
C HIS A 188 21.29 -1.60 -10.39
N GLU A 189 20.43 -1.84 -9.40
CA GLU A 189 20.88 -1.98 -8.00
C GLU A 189 21.46 -3.36 -7.67
N ILE A 190 21.21 -4.39 -8.49
CA ILE A 190 21.78 -5.74 -8.31
C ILE A 190 23.12 -5.92 -9.07
N PHE A 191 23.37 -5.14 -10.13
CA PHE A 191 24.61 -5.21 -10.91
C PHE A 191 25.25 -3.82 -11.11
N PRO A 192 26.12 -3.35 -10.19
CA PRO A 192 26.80 -2.06 -10.33
C PRO A 192 27.94 -2.07 -11.36
N PHE A 193 28.17 -3.18 -12.07
CA PHE A 193 29.11 -3.26 -13.18
C PHE A 193 28.44 -3.95 -14.36
N GLY A 194 28.32 -3.19 -15.46
CA GLY A 194 27.60 -3.59 -16.67
C GLY A 194 28.07 -4.92 -17.24
N VAL A 195 27.29 -5.97 -16.99
CA VAL A 195 27.31 -7.18 -17.80
C VAL A 195 25.91 -7.36 -18.35
N GLN A 196 25.78 -7.08 -19.63
CA GLN A 196 24.57 -7.36 -20.40
C GLN A 196 24.52 -8.88 -20.59
N LEU A 197 23.71 -9.56 -19.77
CA LEU A 197 23.42 -10.98 -19.95
C LEU A 197 22.02 -11.10 -20.55
N GLU A 198 21.96 -11.51 -21.81
CA GLU A 198 20.75 -12.10 -22.34
C GLU A 198 20.42 -13.37 -21.53
N GLY A 199 19.18 -13.43 -21.02
CA GLY A 199 18.63 -14.65 -20.42
C GLY A 199 18.83 -14.79 -18.91
N CYS A 200 17.95 -14.15 -18.13
CA CYS A 200 17.66 -14.57 -16.75
C CYS A 200 16.14 -14.47 -16.49
N TYR A 201 15.38 -15.38 -17.09
CA TYR A 201 14.17 -15.90 -16.46
C TYR A 201 14.64 -16.89 -15.40
N ASP A 202 14.70 -16.49 -14.13
CA ASP A 202 14.42 -17.41 -13.02
C ASP A 202 14.30 -16.65 -11.68
N ALA A 203 13.13 -16.80 -11.07
CA ALA A 203 12.67 -16.06 -9.91
C ALA A 203 12.90 -16.83 -8.60
N ASN A 204 14.15 -17.13 -8.22
CA ASN A 204 14.43 -17.93 -7.01
C ASN A 204 15.78 -17.67 -6.29
N SER A 205 16.30 -16.43 -6.25
CA SER A 205 17.45 -16.12 -5.41
C SER A 205 17.06 -15.28 -4.17
N HIS A 206 17.02 -15.95 -3.02
CA HIS A 206 16.88 -15.39 -1.68
C HIS A 206 18.09 -14.49 -1.33
N CYS A 207 17.89 -13.23 -0.93
CA CYS A 207 18.96 -12.37 -0.43
C CYS A 207 18.64 -11.87 0.99
N ASP A 208 19.40 -12.36 1.97
CA ASP A 208 19.30 -12.04 3.41
C ASP A 208 19.99 -10.69 3.71
N LYS A 209 19.28 -9.73 4.32
CA LYS A 209 19.77 -8.36 4.61
C LYS A 209 20.60 -8.24 5.90
N ARG A 210 21.31 -9.29 6.32
CA ARG A 210 22.12 -9.27 7.54
C ARG A 210 23.58 -8.80 7.40
N GLY A 211 24.03 -8.45 6.19
CA GLY A 211 25.44 -8.07 5.95
C GLY A 211 25.81 -6.58 6.13
N ALA A 212 24.85 -5.65 6.24
CA ALA A 212 25.15 -4.21 6.15
C ALA A 212 25.28 -3.47 7.51
N ARG A 213 25.75 -4.17 8.56
CA ARG A 213 26.08 -3.55 9.85
C ARG A 213 27.38 -4.13 10.37
N THR A 214 28.51 -3.70 9.82
CA THR A 214 29.81 -3.61 10.49
C THR A 214 30.77 -2.92 9.54
N ASN A 215 31.41 -1.87 10.04
CA ASN A 215 32.63 -1.19 9.54
C ASN A 215 32.42 0.33 9.33
N HIS A 216 32.29 1.03 10.46
CA HIS A 216 32.93 2.34 10.62
C HIS A 216 33.85 2.24 11.85
N GLN A 217 35.09 1.83 11.60
CA GLN A 217 36.26 2.14 12.42
C GLN A 217 37.39 2.42 11.43
N GLU A 218 37.68 3.70 11.25
CA GLU A 218 38.99 4.36 11.31
C GLU A 218 38.82 5.84 10.93
#